data_AF-A0A956J6V9-F1
#
_entry.id   AF-A0A956J6V9-F1
#
_cell.length_a   1.000
_cell.length_b   1.000
_cell.length_c   1.000
_cell.angle_alpha   90.00
_cell.angle_beta   90.00
_cell.angle_gamma   90.00
#
_symmetry.space_group_name_H-M   'P 1'
#
loop_
_entity.id
_entity.type
_entity.pdbx_description
1 polymer ?
#
loop_
_entity_poly.entity_id
_entity_poly.type
_entity_poly.pdbx_seq_one_letter_code
_entity_poly.pdbx_strand_id
1 'polypeptide(L)'
;LLRPLMPRLRRFDSSLANQIARSASSIALNIGEGEHSSGGTRRQRYLSAAGSANETCSALKVALVWGYLQRQDCEVLFQRLDHILAVLWKLTRPA
;
A
#
# COMPACT_ATOMS: atom_id res chain seq x y z
N LEU A 1 9.83 4.10 3.78
CA LEU A 1 9.78 4.72 2.43
C LEU A 1 8.80 5.89 2.36
N LEU A 2 7.56 5.77 2.89
CA LEU A 2 6.55 6.86 2.82
C LEU A 2 6.83 8.09 3.67
N ARG A 3 7.38 7.91 4.88
CA ARG A 3 7.61 8.98 5.88
C ARG A 3 8.17 10.29 5.31
N PRO A 4 9.25 10.32 4.49
CA PRO A 4 9.79 11.58 3.96
C PRO A 4 8.83 12.33 3.02
N LEU A 5 7.87 11.66 2.38
CA LEU A 5 6.92 12.29 1.45
C LEU A 5 5.71 12.90 2.15
N MET A 6 5.43 12.47 3.38
CA MET A 6 4.20 12.85 4.11
C MET A 6 4.08 14.34 4.42
N PRO A 7 5.13 15.07 4.84
CA PRO A 7 5.01 16.51 5.09
C PRO A 7 4.60 17.30 3.84
N ARG A 8 5.20 16.94 2.69
CA ARG A 8 4.88 17.56 1.39
C ARG A 8 3.43 17.25 0.98
N LEU A 9 3.03 15.99 1.08
CA LEU A 9 1.64 15.58 0.81
C LEU A 9 0.64 16.33 1.71
N ARG A 10 0.87 16.38 3.03
CA ARG A 10 -0.03 17.06 3.97
C ARG A 10 -0.21 18.55 3.67
N ARG A 11 0.85 19.21 3.18
CA ARG A 11 0.81 20.63 2.79
C ARG A 11 -0.11 20.88 1.59
N PHE A 12 -0.20 19.94 0.65
CA PHE A 12 -1.06 20.06 -0.53
C PHE A 12 -2.46 19.47 -0.29
N ASP A 13 -2.52 18.27 0.27
CA ASP A 13 -3.75 17.52 0.52
C ASP A 13 -3.60 16.61 1.75
N SER A 14 -4.10 17.10 2.89
CA SER A 14 -4.09 16.34 4.15
C SER A 14 -5.02 15.13 4.13
N SER A 15 -6.10 15.14 3.33
CA SER A 15 -7.02 14.02 3.24
C SER A 15 -6.35 12.85 2.51
N LEU A 16 -5.74 13.11 1.35
CA LEU A 16 -4.99 12.12 0.58
C LEU A 16 -3.79 11.59 1.39
N ALA A 17 -3.07 12.46 2.10
CA ALA A 17 -1.98 12.02 2.97
C ALA A 17 -2.46 11.04 4.06
N ASN A 18 -3.62 11.31 4.68
CA ASN A 18 -4.22 10.42 5.66
C ASN A 18 -4.71 9.11 5.04
N GLN A 19 -5.27 9.14 3.83
CA GLN A 19 -5.67 7.93 3.10
C GLN A 19 -4.46 7.05 2.75
N ILE A 20 -3.37 7.64 2.27
CA ILE A 20 -2.11 6.94 2.00
C ILE A 20 -1.56 6.30 3.28
N ALA A 21 -1.54 7.04 4.38
CA ALA A 21 -1.03 6.52 5.66
C ALA A 21 -1.87 5.32 6.15
N ARG A 22 -3.21 5.42 6.11
CA ARG A 22 -4.11 4.34 6.54
C ARG A 22 -3.98 3.10 5.65
N SER A 23 -4.08 3.26 4.34
CA SER A 23 -3.96 2.14 3.39
C SER A 23 -2.59 1.47 3.51
N ALA A 24 -1.49 2.23 3.57
CA ALA A 24 -0.16 1.65 3.72
C ALA A 24 0.03 0.89 5.04
N SER A 25 -0.54 1.40 6.13
CA SER A 25 -0.49 0.72 7.44
C SER A 25 -1.31 -0.58 7.42
N SER A 26 -2.47 -0.55 6.77
CA SER A 26 -3.36 -1.71 6.61
C SER A 26 -2.69 -2.89 5.88
N ILE A 27 -1.73 -2.63 4.97
CA ILE A 27 -0.94 -3.69 4.33
C ILE A 27 -0.22 -4.54 5.38
N ALA A 28 0.57 -3.89 6.24
CA ALA A 28 1.38 -4.58 7.24
C ALA A 28 0.51 -5.27 8.30
N LEU A 29 -0.56 -4.61 8.74
CA LEU A 29 -1.50 -5.15 9.74
C LEU A 29 -2.19 -6.42 9.22
N ASN A 30 -2.72 -6.40 7.99
CA ASN A 30 -3.36 -7.58 7.41
C ASN A 30 -2.37 -8.71 7.13
N ILE A 31 -1.12 -8.42 6.77
CA ILE A 31 -0.08 -9.46 6.62
C ILE A 31 0.17 -10.15 7.96
N GLY A 32 0.43 -9.39 9.02
CA GLY A 32 0.70 -9.94 10.36
C GLY A 32 -0.46 -10.77 10.91
N GLU A 33 -1.69 -10.28 10.73
CA GLU A 33 -2.89 -11.05 11.11
C GLU A 33 -3.04 -12.33 10.28
N GLY A 34 -2.71 -12.29 8.98
CA GLY A 34 -2.72 -13.45 8.10
C GLY A 34 -1.69 -14.51 8.47
N GLU A 35 -0.50 -14.12 8.95
CA GLU A 35 0.54 -15.05 9.41
C GLU A 35 0.04 -15.97 10.52
N HIS A 36 -0.80 -15.45 11.42
CA HIS A 36 -1.34 -16.13 12.59
C HIS A 36 -2.76 -16.69 12.37
N SER A 37 -3.29 -16.56 11.14
CA SER A 37 -4.60 -17.08 10.74
C SER A 37 -4.48 -18.40 9.97
N SER A 38 -5.58 -19.14 9.84
CA SER A 38 -5.65 -20.39 9.07
C SER A 38 -6.70 -20.34 7.94
N GLY A 39 -6.59 -21.26 6.99
CA GLY A 39 -7.59 -21.52 5.95
C GLY A 39 -8.08 -20.28 5.20
N GLY A 40 -9.40 -20.17 5.06
CA GLY A 40 -10.05 -19.05 4.38
C GLY A 40 -9.76 -17.69 4.99
N THR A 41 -9.63 -17.60 6.31
CA THR A 41 -9.33 -16.34 7.02
C THR A 41 -7.95 -15.83 6.65
N ARG A 42 -6.93 -16.70 6.64
CA ARG A 42 -5.57 -16.34 6.17
C ARG A 42 -5.61 -15.76 4.75
N ARG A 43 -6.30 -16.45 3.84
CA ARG A 43 -6.44 -16.00 2.45
C ARG A 43 -7.13 -14.64 2.36
N GLN A 44 -8.22 -14.44 3.10
CA GLN A 44 -8.94 -13.17 3.17
C GLN A 44 -8.03 -12.02 3.63
N ARG A 45 -7.21 -12.25 4.66
CA ARG A 45 -6.25 -11.26 5.15
C ARG A 45 -5.22 -10.87 4.09
N TYR A 46 -4.66 -11.83 3.37
CA TYR A 46 -3.72 -11.53 2.29
C TYR A 46 -4.38 -10.81 1.11
N LEU A 47 -5.65 -11.11 0.79
CA LEU A 47 -6.42 -10.34 -0.19
C LEU A 47 -6.67 -8.89 0.27
N SER A 48 -7.02 -8.68 1.55
CA SER A 48 -7.16 -7.33 2.12
C SER A 48 -5.84 -6.55 2.07
N ALA A 49 -4.71 -7.18 2.40
CA ALA A 49 -3.40 -6.56 2.27
C ALA A 49 -3.09 -6.16 0.82
N ALA A 50 -3.46 -6.99 -0.16
CA ALA A 50 -3.26 -6.69 -1.58
C ALA A 50 -4.14 -5.51 -2.02
N GLY A 51 -5.40 -5.48 -1.57
CA GLY A 51 -6.30 -4.34 -1.78
C GLY A 51 -5.72 -3.04 -1.24
N SER A 52 -5.23 -3.04 0.00
CA SER A 52 -4.58 -1.88 0.60
C SER A 52 -3.30 -1.44 -0.14
N ALA A 53 -2.49 -2.39 -0.64
CA ALA A 53 -1.30 -2.07 -1.42
C ALA A 53 -1.65 -1.39 -2.76
N ASN A 54 -2.68 -1.89 -3.44
CA ASN A 54 -3.17 -1.27 -4.67
C ASN A 54 -3.81 0.10 -4.42
N GLU A 55 -4.51 0.28 -3.30
CA GLU A 55 -5.05 1.58 -2.87
C GLU A 55 -3.92 2.59 -2.63
N THR A 56 -2.87 2.20 -1.88
CA THR A 56 -1.69 3.06 -1.67
C THR A 56 -1.04 3.44 -3.01
N CYS A 57 -0.88 2.48 -3.94
CA CYS A 57 -0.34 2.74 -5.27
C CYS A 57 -1.19 3.75 -6.06
N SER A 58 -2.51 3.58 -6.03
CA SER A 58 -3.47 4.45 -6.72
C SER A 58 -3.46 5.86 -6.14
N ALA A 59 -3.45 5.99 -4.82
CA ALA A 59 -3.38 7.28 -4.13
C ALA A 59 -2.06 8.03 -4.43
N LEU A 60 -0.94 7.31 -4.51
CA LEU A 60 0.35 7.90 -4.94
C LEU A 60 0.30 8.37 -6.40
N LYS A 61 -0.33 7.61 -7.31
CA LYS A 61 -0.53 8.05 -8.70
C LYS A 61 -1.38 9.32 -8.79
N VAL A 62 -2.43 9.43 -7.96
CA VAL A 62 -3.24 10.66 -7.84
C VAL A 62 -2.36 11.83 -7.39
N ALA A 63 -1.52 11.65 -6.38
CA ALA A 63 -0.59 12.69 -5.93
C ALA A 63 0.42 13.12 -7.01
N LEU A 64 0.82 12.22 -7.91
CA LEU A 64 1.65 12.56 -9.07
C LEU A 64 0.89 13.39 -10.10
N VAL A 65 -0.34 12.99 -10.44
CA VAL A 65 -1.19 13.70 -11.42
C VAL A 65 -1.47 15.13 -10.97
N TRP A 66 -1.71 15.34 -9.68
CA TRP A 66 -1.91 16.67 -9.11
C TRP A 66 -0.61 17.47 -8.89
N GLY A 67 0.56 16.89 -9.18
CA GLY A 67 1.86 17.54 -9.00
C GLY A 67 2.32 17.70 -7.55
N TYR A 68 1.65 17.04 -6.59
CA TYR A 68 2.03 17.08 -5.18
C TYR A 68 3.35 16.38 -4.91
N LEU A 69 3.67 15.36 -5.70
CA LEU A 69 4.92 14.60 -5.67
C LEU A 69 5.50 14.47 -7.08
N GLN A 70 6.81 14.21 -7.17
CA GLN A 70 7.46 13.88 -8.43
C GLN A 70 7.61 12.36 -8.58
N ARG A 71 7.65 11.87 -9.83
CA ARG A 71 7.76 10.43 -10.10
C ARG A 71 9.02 9.82 -9.48
N GLN A 72 10.15 10.53 -9.58
CA GLN A 72 11.43 10.14 -8.98
C GLN A 72 11.35 9.95 -7.46
N ASP A 73 10.50 10.70 -6.77
CA ASP A 73 10.32 10.59 -5.31
C ASP A 73 9.59 9.29 -4.92
N CYS A 74 8.85 8.69 -5.85
CA CYS A 74 7.95 7.57 -5.61
C CYS A 74 8.44 6.24 -6.21
N GLU A 75 9.51 6.23 -6.99
CA GLU A 75 9.91 5.09 -7.81
C GLU A 75 10.22 3.83 -6.97
N VAL A 76 11.06 3.98 -5.94
CA VAL A 76 11.39 2.90 -4.99
C VAL A 76 10.12 2.40 -4.27
N LEU A 77 9.17 3.31 -4.05
CA LEU A 77 7.91 3.02 -3.37
C LEU A 77 6.98 2.18 -4.25
N PHE A 78 6.86 2.51 -5.54
CA PHE A 78 6.11 1.70 -6.50
C PHE A 78 6.74 0.32 -6.68
N GLN A 79 8.06 0.23 -6.82
CA GLN A 79 8.75 -1.06 -6.91
C GLN A 79 8.49 -1.94 -5.68
N ARG A 80 8.49 -1.34 -4.47
CA ARG A 80 8.19 -2.08 -3.25
C ARG A 80 6.73 -2.54 -3.19
N LEU A 81 5.78 -1.70 -3.59
CA LEU A 81 4.35 -2.05 -3.62
C LEU A 81 4.07 -3.15 -4.64
N ASP A 82 4.68 -3.07 -5.82
CA ASP A 82 4.58 -4.10 -6.87
C ASP A 82 5.10 -5.45 -6.37
N HIS A 83 6.28 -5.45 -5.72
CA HIS A 83 6.82 -6.66 -5.11
C HIS A 83 5.89 -7.24 -4.04
N ILE A 84 5.32 -6.41 -3.15
CA ILE A 84 4.37 -6.85 -2.13
C ILE A 84 3.14 -7.50 -2.78
N LEU A 85 2.57 -6.86 -3.81
CA LEU A 85 1.44 -7.40 -4.56
C LEU A 85 1.77 -8.76 -5.19
N ALA A 86 2.96 -8.90 -5.80
CA ALA A 86 3.41 -10.15 -6.39
C ALA A 86 3.55 -11.28 -5.35
N VAL A 87 4.06 -10.97 -4.15
CA VAL A 87 4.15 -11.95 -3.04
C VAL A 87 2.76 -12.34 -2.54
N LEU A 88 1.89 -11.36 -2.27
CA LEU A 88 0.52 -11.62 -1.81
C LEU A 88 -0.31 -12.42 -2.82
N TRP A 89 -0.09 -12.17 -4.11
CA TRP A 89 -0.70 -12.95 -5.18
C TRP A 89 -0.30 -14.42 -5.13
N LYS A 90 0.98 -14.72 -4.87
CA LYS A 90 1.45 -16.10 -4.70
C LYS A 90 0.82 -16.75 -3.47
N LEU A 91 0.71 -16.02 -2.35
CA LEU A 91 0.15 -16.53 -1.10
C LEU A 91 -1.38 -16.74 -1.13
N THR A 92 -2.09 -16.15 -2.09
CA THR A 92 -3.56 -16.25 -2.19
C THR A 92 -4.03 -17.30 -3.20
N ARG A 93 -3.10 -17.90 -3.96
CA ARG A 93 -3.38 -19.01 -4.87
C ARG A 93 -3.42 -20.34 -4.12
N PRO A 94 -4.33 -21.25 -4.50
CA PRO A 94 -4.25 -22.62 -4.05
C PRO A 94 -2.92 -23.24 -4.49
N ALA A 95 -2.36 -24.09 -3.64
CA ALA A 95 -1.18 -24.90 -3.96
C ALA A 95 -1.49 -25.89 -5.08
#